data_AF-A0A351VIP7-F1
#
_entry.id   AF-A0A351VIP7-F1
#
_cell.length_a   1.000
_cell.length_b   1.000
_cell.length_c   1.000
_cell.angle_alpha   90.00
_cell.angle_beta   90.00
_cell.angle_gamma   90.00
#
_symmetry.space_group_name_H-M   'P 1'
#
loop_
_entity.id
_entity.type
_entity.pdbx_description
1 polymer ?
#
loop_
_entity_poly.entity_id
_entity_poly.type
_entity_poly.pdbx_seq_one_letter_code
_entity_poly.pdbx_strand_id
1 'polypeptide(L)'
;MEKSTRFILFILFLPTLLVGMTTLILMTWRIPSHVQVELTVNRVVFNISGNESKRILTPIQVRSVTAEKFEHLEIHPERLEMANPAQYLIEQDRYPESAWTLLAFSSPIVISGKSKELQPAVTIERDSPTLSTVGTLDGLWGRPGARVTLETNESSYPNLTIRVDEQQSNAVLTMQKRFLLISIQGQLSGINQIPYEADSLTFRVRLPSHHSSVEITGQPHSLILAVVGSKDTNFFSMEELPIRSIDFTHQEGIGGPQTSLIGEGTITYPDYSQIKTVRFKAPDSVDLDYLDKFSITQMSLDPMAKGIRLKLRGVAGLLKTGSRKFPTDHRLTYLDTFWQSQKLSVLVIIISWVITTTVGMYKLYKEIVQVRRLSQNDSSQM
;
A
#
# COMPACT_ATOMS: atom_id res chain seq x y z
N MET A 1 -44.13 55.26 -2.50
CA MET A 1 -43.85 54.30 -3.60
C MET A 1 -42.45 53.69 -3.51
N GLU A 2 -41.39 54.46 -3.26
CA GLU A 2 -40.00 53.97 -3.33
C GLU A 2 -39.64 52.78 -2.41
N LYS A 3 -40.17 52.74 -1.17
CA LYS A 3 -39.93 51.61 -0.24
C LYS A 3 -40.51 50.28 -0.73
N SER A 4 -41.66 50.31 -1.42
CA SER A 4 -42.32 49.10 -1.95
C SER A 4 -41.52 48.49 -3.09
N THR A 5 -40.94 49.33 -3.97
CA THR A 5 -40.16 48.85 -5.12
C THR A 5 -38.86 48.17 -4.67
N ARG A 6 -38.18 48.74 -3.66
CA ARG A 6 -36.95 48.15 -3.09
C ARG A 6 -37.20 46.80 -2.43
N PHE A 7 -38.33 46.64 -1.73
CA PHE A 7 -38.72 45.37 -1.10
C PHE A 7 -39.04 44.28 -2.12
N ILE A 8 -39.79 44.61 -3.18
CA ILE A 8 -40.12 43.66 -4.26
C ILE A 8 -38.85 43.22 -5.00
N LEU A 9 -37.93 44.15 -5.30
CA LEU A 9 -36.64 43.83 -5.89
C LEU A 9 -35.83 42.88 -5.00
N PHE A 10 -35.76 43.14 -3.70
CA PHE A 10 -35.05 42.26 -2.76
C PHE A 10 -35.62 40.83 -2.75
N ILE A 11 -36.94 40.68 -2.72
CA ILE A 11 -37.60 39.36 -2.79
C ILE A 11 -37.31 38.65 -4.11
N LEU A 12 -37.21 39.38 -5.23
CA LEU A 12 -36.86 38.82 -6.53
C LEU A 12 -35.40 38.34 -6.60
N PHE A 13 -34.47 39.02 -5.92
CA PHE A 13 -33.05 38.63 -5.91
C PHE A 13 -32.73 37.52 -4.90
N LEU A 14 -33.53 37.37 -3.85
CA LEU A 14 -33.25 36.42 -2.76
C LEU A 14 -33.06 34.96 -3.23
N PRO A 15 -33.89 34.39 -4.14
CA PRO A 15 -33.70 33.02 -4.63
C PRO A 15 -32.38 32.84 -5.36
N THR A 16 -31.99 33.79 -6.20
CA THR A 16 -30.72 33.75 -6.93
C THR A 16 -29.54 33.79 -5.98
N LEU A 17 -29.61 34.63 -4.94
CA LEU A 17 -28.57 34.70 -3.90
C LEU A 17 -28.48 33.39 -3.11
N LEU A 18 -29.61 32.79 -2.74
CA LEU A 18 -29.66 31.49 -2.05
C LEU A 18 -29.08 30.37 -2.91
N VAL A 19 -29.44 30.30 -4.21
CA VAL A 19 -28.88 29.30 -5.15
C VAL A 19 -27.39 29.52 -5.33
N GLY A 20 -26.95 30.77 -5.49
CA GLY A 20 -25.53 31.12 -5.59
C GLY A 20 -24.74 30.69 -4.34
N MET A 21 -25.25 31.01 -3.15
CA MET A 21 -24.63 30.64 -1.88
C MET A 21 -24.60 29.12 -1.68
N THR A 22 -25.70 28.43 -1.98
CA THR A 22 -25.78 26.96 -1.91
C THR A 22 -24.77 26.32 -2.86
N THR A 23 -24.68 26.83 -4.09
CA THR A 23 -23.71 26.34 -5.09
C THR A 23 -22.28 26.53 -4.59
N LEU A 24 -21.93 27.68 -4.03
CA LEU A 24 -20.59 27.93 -3.46
C LEU A 24 -20.28 27.01 -2.28
N ILE A 25 -21.26 26.73 -1.42
CA ILE A 25 -21.11 25.77 -0.32
C ILE A 25 -20.87 24.36 -0.90
N LEU A 26 -21.66 23.93 -1.87
CA LEU A 26 -21.53 22.61 -2.49
C LEU A 26 -20.21 22.46 -3.28
N MET A 27 -19.67 23.55 -3.84
CA MET A 27 -18.36 23.60 -4.50
C MET A 27 -17.17 23.48 -3.53
N THR A 28 -17.37 23.88 -2.27
CA THR A 28 -16.30 23.87 -1.26
C THR A 28 -16.39 22.66 -0.33
N TRP A 29 -17.57 22.06 -0.20
CA TRP A 29 -17.80 20.90 0.65
C TRP A 29 -17.32 19.61 -0.02
N ARG A 30 -16.12 19.17 0.37
CA ARG A 30 -15.50 17.90 -0.02
C ARG A 30 -16.09 16.73 0.77
N ILE A 31 -16.30 15.60 0.10
CA ILE A 31 -16.83 14.37 0.71
C ILE A 31 -15.83 13.21 0.59
N PRO A 32 -15.87 12.21 1.50
CA PRO A 32 -15.17 10.96 1.30
C PRO A 32 -15.51 10.36 -0.06
N SER A 33 -14.48 9.99 -0.83
CA SER A 33 -14.65 9.60 -2.23
C SER A 33 -14.14 8.19 -2.45
N HIS A 34 -14.94 7.37 -3.14
CA HIS A 34 -14.48 6.07 -3.63
C HIS A 34 -13.50 6.29 -4.78
N VAL A 35 -12.26 5.89 -4.58
CA VAL A 35 -11.16 6.10 -5.51
C VAL A 35 -10.42 4.81 -5.79
N GLN A 36 -9.78 4.79 -6.95
CA GLN A 36 -8.74 3.83 -7.29
C GLN A 36 -7.47 4.60 -7.60
N VAL A 37 -6.39 4.26 -6.89
CA VAL A 37 -5.08 4.91 -7.00
C VAL A 37 -4.09 3.91 -7.55
N GLU A 38 -3.41 4.24 -8.64
CA GLU A 38 -2.29 3.48 -9.17
C GLU A 38 -1.01 4.31 -9.05
N LEU A 39 0.05 3.80 -8.44
CA LEU A 39 1.31 4.52 -8.30
C LEU A 39 2.50 3.56 -8.17
N THR A 40 3.72 4.07 -8.44
CA THR A 40 4.97 3.33 -8.24
C THR A 40 5.84 4.03 -7.19
N VAL A 41 6.17 3.30 -6.12
CA VAL A 41 6.93 3.81 -4.97
C VAL A 41 8.15 2.95 -4.67
N ASN A 42 9.23 3.50 -4.12
CA ASN A 42 10.34 2.69 -3.59
C ASN A 42 10.09 2.21 -2.14
N ARG A 43 9.14 2.82 -1.43
CA ARG A 43 8.76 2.45 -0.08
C ARG A 43 7.27 2.65 0.16
N VAL A 44 6.65 1.71 0.86
CA VAL A 44 5.27 1.82 1.35
C VAL A 44 5.16 1.25 2.76
N VAL A 45 4.44 1.94 3.62
CA VAL A 45 4.08 1.46 4.95
C VAL A 45 2.57 1.38 5.04
N PHE A 46 2.02 0.26 5.51
CA PHE A 46 0.58 0.12 5.71
C PHE A 46 0.25 -0.73 6.94
N ASN A 47 -0.95 -0.53 7.47
CA ASN A 47 -1.47 -1.35 8.56
C ASN A 47 -2.59 -2.25 8.03
N ILE A 48 -2.49 -3.55 8.29
CA ILE A 48 -3.49 -4.53 7.86
C ILE A 48 -4.79 -4.32 8.66
N SER A 49 -5.92 -4.35 7.98
CA SER A 49 -7.25 -4.27 8.60
C SER A 49 -8.02 -5.60 8.45
N GLY A 50 -9.26 -5.64 8.93
CA GLY A 50 -10.10 -6.84 8.92
C GLY A 50 -10.05 -7.65 10.22
N ASN A 51 -10.55 -8.89 10.17
CA ASN A 51 -10.72 -9.75 11.34
C ASN A 51 -9.87 -11.03 11.30
N GLU A 52 -9.19 -11.29 10.19
CA GLU A 52 -8.46 -12.52 9.94
C GLU A 52 -7.04 -12.22 9.45
N SER A 53 -6.12 -13.15 9.68
CA SER A 53 -4.78 -13.08 9.09
C SER A 53 -4.85 -13.10 7.56
N LYS A 54 -4.07 -12.23 6.93
CA LYS A 54 -3.95 -12.14 5.47
C LYS A 54 -2.54 -12.43 5.02
N ARG A 55 -2.42 -13.07 3.86
CA ARG A 55 -1.14 -13.32 3.21
C ARG A 55 -0.65 -12.03 2.55
N ILE A 56 0.54 -11.57 2.93
CA ILE A 56 1.20 -10.37 2.39
C ILE A 56 1.93 -10.71 1.09
N LEU A 57 2.63 -11.85 1.07
CA LEU A 57 3.44 -12.32 -0.06
C LEU A 57 2.95 -13.68 -0.55
N THR A 58 2.91 -13.86 -1.86
CA THR A 58 2.78 -15.18 -2.47
C THR A 58 4.06 -15.99 -2.32
N PRO A 59 4.02 -17.30 -2.62
CA PRO A 59 5.23 -18.07 -2.82
C PRO A 59 6.14 -17.40 -3.87
N ILE A 60 7.35 -17.02 -3.48
CA ILE A 60 8.30 -16.32 -4.36
C ILE A 60 9.61 -17.08 -4.47
N GLN A 61 10.11 -17.22 -5.70
CA GLN A 61 11.41 -17.80 -5.93
C GLN A 61 12.52 -16.81 -5.54
N VAL A 62 13.37 -17.23 -4.62
CA VAL A 62 14.40 -16.37 -4.01
C VAL A 62 15.79 -16.87 -4.36
N ARG A 63 16.72 -15.94 -4.53
CA ARG A 63 18.17 -16.18 -4.71
C ARG A 63 18.89 -16.14 -3.38
N SER A 64 18.49 -15.20 -2.54
CA SER A 64 18.91 -15.10 -1.16
C SER A 64 17.79 -14.50 -0.31
N VAL A 65 17.79 -14.86 0.97
CA VAL A 65 16.93 -14.28 2.00
C VAL A 65 17.79 -14.03 3.23
N THR A 66 17.81 -12.78 3.68
CA THR A 66 18.42 -12.40 4.95
C THR A 66 17.32 -12.07 5.93
N ALA A 67 17.32 -12.76 7.08
CA ALA A 67 16.43 -12.48 8.18
C ALA A 67 17.17 -11.75 9.29
N GLU A 68 16.62 -10.62 9.73
CA GLU A 68 17.05 -9.85 10.89
C GLU A 68 15.90 -9.76 11.90
N LYS A 69 16.23 -9.43 13.15
CA LYS A 69 15.27 -9.41 14.27
C LYS A 69 14.47 -10.71 14.37
N PHE A 70 15.08 -11.83 14.05
CA PHE A 70 14.50 -13.15 14.29
C PHE A 70 14.74 -13.56 15.75
N GLU A 71 13.85 -14.41 16.27
CA GLU A 71 13.98 -15.06 17.56
C GLU A 71 14.78 -16.35 17.41
N HIS A 72 14.35 -17.20 16.48
CA HIS A 72 15.07 -18.39 16.08
C HIS A 72 14.78 -18.79 14.63
N LEU A 73 15.72 -19.54 14.04
CA LEU A 73 15.58 -20.23 12.78
C LEU A 73 15.79 -21.73 13.05
N GLU A 74 14.88 -22.56 12.56
CA GLU A 74 14.87 -24.01 12.75
C GLU A 74 15.08 -24.73 11.42
N ILE A 75 15.99 -25.71 11.42
CA ILE A 75 16.28 -26.58 10.27
C ILE A 75 16.45 -28.04 10.68
N HIS A 76 16.04 -28.95 9.78
CA HIS A 76 16.21 -30.40 9.93
C HIS A 76 17.15 -30.96 8.86
N PRO A 77 18.47 -30.72 8.96
CA PRO A 77 19.41 -31.14 7.93
C PRO A 77 19.65 -32.65 7.95
N GLU A 78 19.88 -33.24 6.77
CA GLU A 78 20.47 -34.58 6.64
C GLU A 78 22.00 -34.54 6.65
N ARG A 79 22.58 -33.38 6.27
CA ARG A 79 24.02 -33.13 6.32
C ARG A 79 24.28 -31.66 6.61
N LEU A 80 25.21 -31.39 7.51
CA LEU A 80 25.63 -30.06 7.91
C LEU A 80 27.16 -29.98 7.90
N GLU A 81 27.69 -29.03 7.13
CA GLU A 81 29.12 -28.74 7.06
C GLU A 81 29.36 -27.30 7.46
N MET A 82 30.51 -27.02 8.07
CA MET A 82 30.91 -25.68 8.49
C MET A 82 32.23 -25.30 7.82
N ALA A 83 32.26 -24.10 7.23
CA ALA A 83 33.48 -23.58 6.63
C ALA A 83 34.42 -23.02 7.70
N ASN A 84 35.73 -23.23 7.52
CA ASN A 84 36.76 -22.54 8.28
C ASN A 84 36.84 -21.06 7.85
N PRO A 85 36.51 -20.09 8.72
CA PRO A 85 36.53 -18.67 8.36
C PRO A 85 37.89 -18.17 7.87
N ALA A 86 38.99 -18.76 8.34
CA ALA A 86 40.35 -18.37 7.97
C ALA A 86 40.73 -18.77 6.53
N GLN A 87 39.93 -19.60 5.86
CA GLN A 87 40.18 -20.07 4.48
C GLN A 87 39.29 -19.37 3.44
N TYR A 88 38.67 -18.24 3.77
CA TYR A 88 37.86 -17.48 2.82
C TYR A 88 38.71 -16.88 1.69
N LEU A 89 38.35 -17.14 0.43
CA LEU A 89 39.05 -16.61 -0.74
C LEU A 89 38.34 -15.35 -1.23
N ILE A 90 38.81 -14.18 -0.79
CA ILE A 90 38.20 -12.86 -1.10
C ILE A 90 38.05 -12.65 -2.61
N GLU A 91 39.07 -13.00 -3.41
CA GLU A 91 39.07 -12.80 -4.87
C GLU A 91 37.98 -13.60 -5.60
N GLN A 92 37.56 -14.73 -5.01
CA GLN A 92 36.59 -15.65 -5.60
C GLN A 92 35.23 -15.62 -4.89
N ASP A 93 35.12 -14.84 -3.81
CA ASP A 93 33.94 -14.73 -2.96
C ASP A 93 33.39 -16.11 -2.53
N ARG A 94 34.31 -17.02 -2.14
CA ARG A 94 33.94 -18.41 -1.78
C ARG A 94 34.95 -19.09 -0.86
N TYR A 95 34.52 -20.18 -0.24
CA TYR A 95 35.39 -21.12 0.46
C TYR A 95 35.86 -22.25 -0.48
N PRO A 96 37.13 -22.68 -0.42
CA PRO A 96 37.61 -23.86 -1.14
C PRO A 96 37.00 -25.14 -0.54
N GLU A 97 36.97 -26.24 -1.29
CA GLU A 97 36.39 -27.51 -0.80
C GLU A 97 37.10 -28.07 0.44
N SER A 98 38.38 -27.75 0.64
CA SER A 98 39.15 -28.14 1.83
C SER A 98 38.74 -27.41 3.12
N ALA A 99 37.98 -26.31 3.02
CA ALA A 99 37.57 -25.52 4.19
C ALA A 99 36.39 -26.12 4.94
N TRP A 100 35.69 -27.09 4.36
CA TRP A 100 34.44 -27.63 4.90
C TRP A 100 34.69 -28.81 5.83
N THR A 101 34.21 -28.68 7.06
CA THR A 101 34.26 -29.74 8.07
C THR A 101 32.84 -30.25 8.35
N LEU A 102 32.65 -31.57 8.30
CA LEU A 102 31.38 -32.20 8.64
C LEU A 102 31.10 -32.08 10.13
N LEU A 103 29.90 -31.61 10.50
CA LEU A 103 29.49 -31.47 11.89
C LEU A 103 28.64 -32.65 12.36
N ALA A 104 28.87 -33.07 13.61
CA ALA A 104 27.97 -33.97 14.33
C ALA A 104 26.89 -33.17 15.06
N PHE A 105 25.63 -33.52 14.84
CA PHE A 105 24.48 -32.77 15.37
C PHE A 105 23.32 -33.67 15.78
N SER A 106 22.45 -33.14 16.64
CA SER A 106 21.10 -33.62 16.91
C SER A 106 20.09 -32.72 16.19
N SER A 107 19.15 -33.31 15.45
CA SER A 107 18.06 -32.54 14.82
C SER A 107 16.96 -32.23 15.85
N PRO A 108 16.35 -31.02 15.83
CA PRO A 108 16.61 -29.88 14.94
C PRO A 108 17.88 -29.10 15.29
N ILE A 109 18.44 -28.42 14.29
CA ILE A 109 19.40 -27.33 14.54
C ILE A 109 18.61 -26.04 14.65
N VAL A 110 18.81 -25.34 15.77
CA VAL A 110 18.17 -24.05 16.02
C VAL A 110 19.25 -22.97 16.15
N ILE A 111 19.09 -21.92 15.35
CA ILE A 111 19.94 -20.74 15.37
C ILE A 111 19.15 -19.61 16.02
N SER A 112 19.65 -19.04 17.11
CA SER A 112 19.06 -17.88 17.79
C SER A 112 20.04 -16.71 17.79
N GLY A 113 19.57 -15.49 18.08
CA GLY A 113 20.49 -14.36 18.26
C GLY A 113 21.25 -14.44 19.59
N LYS A 114 22.58 -14.20 19.59
CA LYS A 114 23.38 -14.14 20.84
C LYS A 114 22.90 -13.02 21.78
N SER A 115 22.60 -11.85 21.22
CA SER A 115 22.10 -10.68 21.93
C SER A 115 21.34 -9.77 20.95
N LYS A 116 20.36 -9.01 21.44
CA LYS A 116 19.55 -8.12 20.59
C LYS A 116 20.32 -6.88 20.14
N GLU A 117 21.31 -6.47 20.93
CA GLU A 117 22.17 -5.31 20.69
C GLU A 117 23.12 -5.53 19.51
N LEU A 118 23.48 -6.79 19.23
CA LEU A 118 24.43 -7.17 18.18
C LEU A 118 23.79 -7.33 16.79
N GLN A 119 22.48 -7.05 16.65
CA GLN A 119 21.73 -7.15 15.39
C GLN A 119 21.96 -8.50 14.67
N PRO A 120 21.59 -9.63 15.30
CA PRO A 120 21.82 -10.94 14.73
C PRO A 120 21.06 -11.07 13.40
N ALA A 121 21.72 -11.69 12.43
CA ALA A 121 21.20 -11.90 11.10
C ALA A 121 21.53 -13.31 10.60
N VAL A 122 20.61 -13.90 9.83
CA VAL A 122 20.88 -15.14 9.09
C VAL A 122 20.58 -14.93 7.63
N THR A 123 21.57 -15.20 6.78
CA THR A 123 21.44 -15.15 5.33
C THR A 123 21.43 -16.56 4.78
N ILE A 124 20.41 -16.87 3.99
CA ILE A 124 20.29 -18.12 3.24
C ILE A 124 20.50 -17.79 1.77
N GLU A 125 21.44 -18.48 1.12
CA GLU A 125 21.76 -18.25 -0.29
C GLU A 125 22.19 -19.52 -1.01
N ARG A 126 22.28 -19.44 -2.34
CA ARG A 126 22.65 -20.56 -3.21
C ARG A 126 24.10 -21.03 -2.98
N ASP A 127 24.29 -22.35 -2.95
CA ASP A 127 25.63 -22.97 -2.86
C ASP A 127 26.37 -23.04 -4.19
N SER A 128 25.69 -22.73 -5.31
CA SER A 128 26.33 -22.66 -6.63
C SER A 128 25.90 -21.42 -7.41
N PRO A 129 26.84 -20.76 -8.12
CA PRO A 129 26.52 -19.63 -8.97
C PRO A 129 25.71 -20.01 -10.22
N THR A 130 25.58 -21.30 -10.53
CA THR A 130 24.81 -21.81 -11.67
C THR A 130 23.31 -21.89 -11.38
N LEU A 131 22.93 -21.98 -10.10
CA LEU A 131 21.54 -22.03 -9.70
C LEU A 131 20.92 -20.62 -9.77
N SER A 132 19.75 -20.54 -10.39
CA SER A 132 18.99 -19.30 -10.50
C SER A 132 18.32 -18.91 -9.18
N THR A 133 18.05 -19.87 -8.29
CA THR A 133 17.29 -19.71 -7.03
C THR A 133 17.86 -20.61 -5.93
N VAL A 134 17.76 -20.21 -4.66
CA VAL A 134 18.05 -21.06 -3.50
C VAL A 134 16.81 -21.83 -3.02
N GLY A 135 15.62 -21.29 -3.24
CA GLY A 135 14.36 -21.87 -2.78
C GLY A 135 13.17 -20.98 -3.11
N THR A 136 12.07 -21.24 -2.40
CA THR A 136 10.83 -20.47 -2.45
C THR A 136 10.54 -19.96 -1.04
N LEU A 137 10.30 -18.66 -0.87
CA LEU A 137 9.68 -18.14 0.35
C LEU A 137 8.17 -18.39 0.20
N ASP A 138 7.62 -19.34 0.95
CA ASP A 138 6.26 -19.89 0.74
C ASP A 138 5.14 -18.91 1.11
N GLY A 139 5.49 -17.88 1.89
CA GLY A 139 4.61 -16.77 2.18
C GLY A 139 5.00 -16.05 3.45
N LEU A 140 4.38 -14.89 3.62
CA LEU A 140 4.44 -14.10 4.84
C LEU A 140 3.03 -13.68 5.20
N TRP A 141 2.64 -13.84 6.45
CA TRP A 141 1.29 -13.55 6.93
C TRP A 141 1.29 -12.40 7.92
N GLY A 142 0.27 -11.56 7.82
CA GLY A 142 0.01 -10.47 8.75
C GLY A 142 -1.35 -10.57 9.40
N ARG A 143 -1.41 -10.38 10.70
CA ARG A 143 -2.66 -10.24 11.47
C ARG A 143 -3.22 -8.83 11.34
N PRO A 144 -4.53 -8.62 11.55
CA PRO A 144 -5.08 -7.27 11.67
C PRO A 144 -4.34 -6.45 12.72
N GLY A 145 -4.03 -5.20 12.40
CA GLY A 145 -3.22 -4.31 13.22
C GLY A 145 -1.73 -4.30 12.84
N ALA A 146 -1.19 -5.40 12.29
CA ALA A 146 0.21 -5.49 11.93
C ALA A 146 0.63 -4.37 10.96
N ARG A 147 1.78 -3.77 11.25
CA ARG A 147 2.38 -2.71 10.42
C ARG A 147 3.41 -3.33 9.50
N VAL A 148 3.17 -3.23 8.20
CA VAL A 148 4.05 -3.78 7.15
C VAL A 148 4.76 -2.62 6.46
N THR A 149 6.08 -2.72 6.36
CA THR A 149 6.91 -1.84 5.53
C THR A 149 7.50 -2.66 4.41
N LEU A 150 7.35 -2.18 3.19
CA LEU A 150 7.98 -2.74 2.00
C LEU A 150 8.89 -1.68 1.41
N GLU A 151 10.12 -2.07 1.08
CA GLU A 151 11.14 -1.16 0.56
C GLU A 151 11.99 -1.85 -0.50
N THR A 152 12.25 -1.14 -1.59
CA THR A 152 13.12 -1.59 -2.68
C THR A 152 14.34 -0.70 -2.74
N ASN A 153 15.50 -1.32 -2.93
CA ASN A 153 16.78 -0.64 -3.08
C ASN A 153 17.24 -0.70 -4.55
N GLU A 154 18.08 0.24 -4.95
CA GLU A 154 18.67 0.20 -6.27
C GLU A 154 19.66 -0.98 -6.41
N SER A 155 19.25 -2.06 -7.08
CA SER A 155 20.16 -3.15 -7.44
C SER A 155 19.82 -3.76 -8.81
N SER A 156 20.76 -4.53 -9.37
CA SER A 156 20.57 -5.21 -10.66
C SER A 156 19.55 -6.36 -10.60
N TYR A 157 19.15 -6.79 -9.39
CA TYR A 157 18.14 -7.82 -9.18
C TYR A 157 16.95 -7.24 -8.43
N PRO A 158 15.73 -7.80 -8.60
CA PRO A 158 14.60 -7.43 -7.77
C PRO A 158 14.95 -7.73 -6.30
N ASN A 159 15.08 -6.68 -5.51
CA ASN A 159 15.26 -6.78 -4.06
C ASN A 159 14.02 -6.22 -3.37
N LEU A 160 13.70 -6.78 -2.22
CA LEU A 160 12.57 -6.35 -1.42
C LEU A 160 12.90 -6.58 0.04
N THR A 161 12.99 -5.49 0.79
CA THR A 161 13.01 -5.52 2.25
C THR A 161 11.58 -5.49 2.75
N ILE A 162 11.17 -6.56 3.43
CA ILE A 162 9.89 -6.65 4.12
C ILE A 162 10.14 -6.56 5.61
N ARG A 163 9.48 -5.61 6.27
CA ARG A 163 9.45 -5.51 7.72
C ARG A 163 8.03 -5.63 8.20
N VAL A 164 7.81 -6.52 9.16
CA VAL A 164 6.50 -6.69 9.80
C VAL A 164 6.65 -6.42 11.29
N ASP A 165 6.01 -5.36 11.75
CA ASP A 165 6.01 -4.93 13.14
C ASP A 165 4.65 -5.21 13.81
N GLU A 166 4.63 -5.07 15.14
CA GLU A 166 3.43 -5.18 16.00
C GLU A 166 2.83 -6.60 16.07
N GLN A 167 3.57 -7.61 15.62
CA GLN A 167 3.24 -9.03 15.80
C GLN A 167 4.50 -9.92 15.76
N GLN A 168 4.39 -11.13 16.31
CA GLN A 168 5.31 -12.21 16.00
C GLN A 168 4.96 -12.77 14.61
N SER A 169 5.93 -12.75 13.71
CA SER A 169 5.75 -13.19 12.33
C SER A 169 6.59 -14.44 12.08
N ASN A 170 6.06 -15.37 11.28
CA ASN A 170 6.81 -16.54 10.83
C ASN A 170 6.98 -16.48 9.32
N ALA A 171 8.16 -16.89 8.85
CA ALA A 171 8.45 -17.10 7.45
C ALA A 171 8.89 -18.55 7.24
N VAL A 172 8.39 -19.17 6.18
CA VAL A 172 8.74 -20.54 5.80
C VAL A 172 9.38 -20.50 4.43
N LEU A 173 10.54 -21.13 4.30
CA LEU A 173 11.23 -21.28 3.03
C LEU A 173 11.28 -22.75 2.63
N THR A 174 10.73 -23.08 1.46
CA THR A 174 10.95 -24.37 0.81
C THR A 174 12.22 -24.31 -0.02
N MET A 175 13.24 -25.02 0.41
CA MET A 175 14.60 -24.95 -0.13
C MET A 175 14.84 -25.99 -1.21
N GLN A 176 15.78 -25.67 -2.11
CA GLN A 176 16.43 -26.71 -2.91
C GLN A 176 17.30 -27.59 -2.01
N LYS A 177 17.68 -28.80 -2.48
CA LYS A 177 18.37 -29.82 -1.68
C LYS A 177 19.59 -29.31 -0.90
N ARG A 178 20.32 -28.31 -1.41
CA ARG A 178 21.54 -27.78 -0.79
C ARG A 178 21.63 -26.26 -0.91
N PHE A 179 22.05 -25.60 0.16
CA PHE A 179 22.22 -24.14 0.23
C PHE A 179 23.32 -23.74 1.23
N LEU A 180 23.73 -22.48 1.17
CA LEU A 180 24.59 -21.85 2.17
C LEU A 180 23.74 -21.10 3.18
N LEU A 181 24.11 -21.22 4.45
CA LEU A 181 23.54 -20.47 5.56
C LEU A 181 24.67 -19.72 6.23
N ILE A 182 24.59 -18.39 6.26
CA ILE A 182 25.54 -17.51 6.92
C ILE A 182 24.86 -16.96 8.16
N SER A 183 25.44 -17.20 9.33
CA SER A 183 24.92 -16.71 10.60
C SER A 183 25.86 -15.67 11.18
N ILE A 184 25.35 -14.45 11.34
CA ILE A 184 26.05 -13.32 11.96
C ILE A 184 25.51 -13.14 13.37
N GLN A 185 26.41 -13.21 14.36
CA GLN A 185 26.08 -13.07 15.78
C GLN A 185 25.00 -14.06 16.26
N GLY A 186 24.92 -15.23 15.61
CA GLY A 186 24.02 -16.31 15.97
C GLY A 186 24.63 -17.25 17.00
N GLN A 187 23.78 -17.80 17.86
CA GLN A 187 24.06 -18.90 18.76
C GLN A 187 23.41 -20.15 18.16
N LEU A 188 24.21 -21.21 17.99
CA LEU A 188 23.71 -22.48 17.49
C LEU A 188 23.42 -23.44 18.64
N SER A 189 22.33 -24.17 18.51
CA SER A 189 21.97 -25.30 19.37
C SER A 189 21.70 -26.54 18.53
N GLY A 190 21.92 -27.72 19.13
CA GLY A 190 21.85 -29.01 18.43
C GLY A 190 23.17 -29.47 17.80
N ILE A 191 24.28 -28.74 17.97
CA ILE A 191 25.62 -29.15 17.51
C ILE A 191 26.45 -29.56 18.71
N ASN A 192 27.10 -30.73 18.64
CA ASN A 192 27.85 -31.28 19.77
C ASN A 192 29.15 -30.50 20.05
N GLN A 193 29.85 -30.09 19.00
CA GLN A 193 31.10 -29.34 19.08
C GLN A 193 31.22 -28.42 17.87
N ILE A 194 31.44 -27.13 18.13
CA ILE A 194 31.68 -26.14 17.09
C ILE A 194 33.21 -26.04 16.88
N PRO A 195 33.74 -26.36 15.69
CA PRO A 195 35.18 -26.39 15.44
C PRO A 195 35.84 -25.01 15.36
N TYR A 196 35.06 -23.95 15.08
CA TYR A 196 35.57 -22.59 14.89
C TYR A 196 34.69 -21.57 15.62
N GLU A 197 35.30 -20.59 16.27
CA GLU A 197 34.60 -19.45 16.88
C GLU A 197 34.86 -18.20 16.04
N ALA A 198 33.79 -17.57 15.55
CA ALA A 198 33.83 -16.27 14.91
C ALA A 198 32.47 -15.56 15.03
N ASP A 199 32.45 -14.27 14.70
CA ASP A 199 31.24 -13.45 14.67
C ASP A 199 30.32 -13.78 13.50
N SER A 200 30.87 -14.35 12.43
CA SER A 200 30.15 -14.81 11.26
C SER A 200 30.57 -16.24 10.92
N LEU A 201 29.60 -17.15 10.84
CA LEU A 201 29.80 -18.56 10.57
C LEU A 201 29.04 -18.95 9.30
N THR A 202 29.72 -19.65 8.39
CA THR A 202 29.12 -20.13 7.15
C THR A 202 28.94 -21.64 7.20
N PHE A 203 27.72 -22.08 6.94
CA PHE A 203 27.30 -23.46 6.89
C PHE A 203 26.86 -23.84 5.49
N ARG A 204 27.11 -25.08 5.13
CA ARG A 204 26.60 -25.71 3.92
C ARG A 204 25.62 -26.78 4.37
N VAL A 205 24.36 -26.55 4.06
CA VAL A 205 23.23 -27.30 4.58
C VAL A 205 22.65 -28.15 3.46
N ARG A 206 22.39 -29.41 3.74
CA ARG A 206 21.62 -30.30 2.85
C ARG A 206 20.40 -30.80 3.60
N LEU A 207 19.21 -30.57 3.03
CA LEU A 207 17.94 -31.01 3.60
C LEU A 207 17.48 -32.34 3.00
N PRO A 208 16.78 -33.18 3.77
CA PRO A 208 16.18 -34.41 3.26
C PRO A 208 15.04 -34.10 2.27
N SER A 209 14.81 -35.01 1.33
CA SER A 209 13.80 -34.78 0.27
C SER A 209 12.34 -34.74 0.75
N HIS A 210 12.07 -35.21 1.98
CA HIS A 210 10.74 -35.22 2.59
C HIS A 210 10.50 -34.08 3.58
N HIS A 211 11.55 -33.33 3.97
CA HIS A 211 11.49 -32.13 4.82
C HIS A 211 12.46 -31.08 4.26
N SER A 212 12.00 -30.30 3.28
CA SER A 212 12.81 -29.26 2.63
C SER A 212 12.49 -27.84 3.14
N SER A 213 11.85 -27.72 4.31
CA SER A 213 11.50 -26.42 4.89
C SER A 213 12.57 -25.88 5.83
N VAL A 214 12.70 -24.56 5.84
CA VAL A 214 13.41 -23.77 6.85
C VAL A 214 12.39 -22.83 7.46
N GLU A 215 12.26 -22.84 8.78
CA GLU A 215 11.32 -22.00 9.50
C GLU A 215 12.06 -20.88 10.21
N ILE A 216 11.57 -19.65 10.05
CA ILE A 216 12.12 -18.45 10.68
C ILE A 216 11.02 -17.82 11.50
N THR A 217 11.22 -17.76 12.82
CA THR A 217 10.33 -17.07 13.74
C THR A 217 10.92 -15.73 14.11
N GLY A 218 10.16 -14.66 13.87
CA GLY A 218 10.48 -13.29 14.24
C GLY A 218 10.45 -13.07 15.75
N GLN A 219 11.09 -12.00 16.21
CA GLN A 219 10.89 -11.52 17.57
C GLN A 219 9.42 -11.13 17.81
N PRO A 220 8.95 -11.04 19.08
CA PRO A 220 7.53 -10.80 19.41
C PRO A 220 6.86 -9.59 18.74
N HIS A 221 7.63 -8.62 18.24
CA HIS A 221 7.11 -7.39 17.65
C HIS A 221 7.77 -6.99 16.33
N SER A 222 8.67 -7.80 15.77
CA SER A 222 9.38 -7.41 14.55
C SER A 222 9.99 -8.63 13.87
N LEU A 223 9.87 -8.67 12.56
CA LEU A 223 10.68 -9.51 11.68
C LEU A 223 11.07 -8.66 10.47
N ILE A 224 12.34 -8.72 10.06
CA ILE A 224 12.82 -8.07 8.84
C ILE A 224 13.37 -9.16 7.93
N LEU A 225 12.91 -9.18 6.68
CA LEU A 225 13.37 -10.06 5.62
C LEU A 225 13.87 -9.22 4.46
N ALA A 226 15.16 -9.27 4.16
CA ALA A 226 15.70 -8.75 2.91
C ALA A 226 15.75 -9.90 1.89
N VAL A 227 14.93 -9.79 0.85
CA VAL A 227 14.75 -10.84 -0.16
C VAL A 227 15.34 -10.38 -1.49
N VAL A 228 16.14 -11.23 -2.12
CA VAL A 228 16.58 -11.05 -3.51
C VAL A 228 15.87 -12.09 -4.37
N GLY A 229 14.95 -11.65 -5.23
CA GLY A 229 14.18 -12.53 -6.11
C GLY A 229 14.90 -12.93 -7.39
N SER A 230 14.32 -13.90 -8.11
CA SER A 230 14.66 -14.15 -9.51
C SER A 230 14.07 -13.06 -10.43
N LYS A 231 14.55 -12.95 -11.68
CA LYS A 231 14.13 -11.90 -12.62
C LYS A 231 12.63 -11.91 -12.95
N ASP A 232 12.00 -13.07 -12.88
CA ASP A 232 10.59 -13.27 -13.31
C ASP A 232 9.62 -13.39 -12.12
N THR A 233 10.06 -13.00 -10.92
CA THR A 233 9.28 -13.22 -9.69
C THR A 233 8.19 -12.17 -9.53
N ASN A 234 6.94 -12.62 -9.42
CA ASN A 234 5.85 -11.77 -8.92
C ASN A 234 5.74 -11.93 -7.40
N PHE A 235 5.95 -10.85 -6.65
CA PHE A 235 6.18 -10.92 -5.21
C PHE A 235 4.90 -11.05 -4.36
N PHE A 236 3.73 -10.77 -4.93
CA PHE A 236 2.54 -10.46 -4.13
C PHE A 236 1.30 -11.25 -4.52
N SER A 237 0.41 -11.40 -3.53
CA SER A 237 -0.88 -12.07 -3.68
C SER A 237 -1.82 -11.35 -4.64
N MET A 238 -2.66 -12.15 -5.32
CA MET A 238 -3.79 -11.64 -6.10
C MET A 238 -5.02 -11.36 -5.22
N GLU A 239 -4.98 -11.71 -3.94
CA GLU A 239 -6.06 -11.41 -3.00
C GLU A 239 -6.02 -9.94 -2.58
N GLU A 240 -7.20 -9.33 -2.45
CA GLU A 240 -7.33 -7.97 -1.92
C GLU A 240 -6.85 -7.94 -0.45
N LEU A 241 -5.87 -7.09 -0.17
CA LEU A 241 -5.32 -6.91 1.18
C LEU A 241 -5.98 -5.68 1.82
N PRO A 242 -6.93 -5.86 2.75
CA PRO A 242 -7.59 -4.74 3.41
C PRO A 242 -6.60 -4.01 4.32
N ILE A 243 -6.59 -2.68 4.23
CA ILE A 243 -5.68 -1.81 4.99
C ILE A 243 -6.45 -0.71 5.73
N ARG A 244 -5.90 -0.27 6.86
CA ARG A 244 -6.46 0.81 7.69
C ARG A 244 -5.80 2.16 7.42
N SER A 245 -4.50 2.13 7.12
CA SER A 245 -3.67 3.29 6.84
C SER A 245 -2.60 2.91 5.85
N ILE A 246 -2.14 3.90 5.08
CA ILE A 246 -1.02 3.76 4.13
C ILE A 246 -0.22 5.05 4.11
N ASP A 247 1.10 4.91 4.07
CA ASP A 247 2.04 6.02 4.08
C ASP A 247 3.11 5.78 3.01
N PHE A 248 3.32 6.79 2.17
CA PHE A 248 4.30 6.81 1.10
C PHE A 248 5.43 7.79 1.40
N THR A 249 5.65 8.14 2.66
CA THR A 249 6.76 9.00 3.06
C THR A 249 7.93 8.18 3.58
N HIS A 250 9.14 8.73 3.50
CA HIS A 250 10.32 8.23 4.20
C HIS A 250 11.11 9.40 4.79
N GLN A 251 12.08 9.15 5.65
CA GLN A 251 12.96 10.19 6.19
C GLN A 251 14.37 9.97 5.66
N GLU A 252 14.96 10.99 5.04
CA GLU A 252 16.39 10.99 4.73
C GLU A 252 17.21 11.47 5.94
N GLY A 253 18.55 11.39 5.86
CA GLY A 253 19.46 11.68 6.97
C GLY A 253 19.37 13.07 7.62
N ILE A 254 18.71 14.04 6.97
CA ILE A 254 18.47 15.40 7.50
C ILE A 254 17.12 15.49 8.25
N GLY A 255 16.37 14.39 8.38
CA GLY A 255 15.16 14.27 9.19
C GLY A 255 13.88 14.86 8.58
N GLY A 256 13.98 15.51 7.42
CA GLY A 256 12.80 15.94 6.66
C GLY A 256 12.11 14.74 6.02
N PRO A 257 10.76 14.64 6.09
CA PRO A 257 10.10 13.56 5.39
C PRO A 257 10.25 13.79 3.88
N GLN A 258 10.18 12.75 3.07
CA GLN A 258 10.28 12.80 1.61
C GLN A 258 9.26 11.87 0.97
N THR A 259 8.91 12.12 -0.28
CA THR A 259 8.00 11.25 -1.03
C THR A 259 8.75 9.98 -1.45
N SER A 260 8.10 8.83 -1.31
CA SER A 260 8.61 7.54 -1.80
C SER A 260 8.14 7.29 -3.25
N LEU A 261 7.42 8.24 -3.84
CA LEU A 261 6.99 8.18 -5.23
C LEU A 261 8.19 8.30 -6.17
N ILE A 262 8.38 7.31 -7.03
CA ILE A 262 9.47 7.29 -8.02
C ILE A 262 8.96 7.31 -9.47
N GLY A 263 7.68 6.98 -9.68
CA GLY A 263 7.04 6.97 -11.00
C GLY A 263 5.85 7.92 -11.11
N GLU A 264 5.14 7.85 -12.23
CA GLU A 264 3.83 8.48 -12.36
C GLU A 264 2.79 7.72 -11.54
N GLY A 265 1.83 8.46 -10.99
CA GLY A 265 0.66 7.91 -10.35
C GLY A 265 -0.63 8.54 -10.89
N THR A 266 -1.73 7.82 -10.71
CA THR A 266 -3.05 8.21 -11.17
C THR A 266 -4.11 8.00 -10.09
N ILE A 267 -5.11 8.88 -10.07
CA ILE A 267 -6.32 8.75 -9.27
C ILE A 267 -7.51 8.71 -10.23
N THR A 268 -8.34 7.69 -10.07
CA THR A 268 -9.61 7.53 -10.79
C THR A 268 -10.76 7.41 -9.81
N TYR A 269 -11.98 7.73 -10.27
CA TYR A 269 -13.21 7.68 -9.47
C TYR A 269 -14.13 6.61 -10.09
N PRO A 270 -14.08 5.35 -9.63
CA PRO A 270 -14.81 4.24 -10.24
C PRO A 270 -16.32 4.49 -10.36
N ASP A 271 -16.90 5.20 -9.39
CA ASP A 271 -18.33 5.50 -9.36
C ASP A 271 -18.73 6.68 -10.28
N TYR A 272 -17.74 7.41 -10.83
CA TYR A 272 -17.93 8.63 -11.62
C TYR A 272 -16.99 8.66 -12.83
N SER A 273 -17.22 7.78 -13.81
CA SER A 273 -16.31 7.55 -14.95
C SER A 273 -16.06 8.77 -15.85
N GLN A 274 -16.90 9.80 -15.77
CA GLN A 274 -16.75 11.05 -16.54
C GLN A 274 -15.77 12.03 -15.89
N ILE A 275 -15.41 11.83 -14.62
CA ILE A 275 -14.45 12.68 -13.93
C ILE A 275 -13.06 12.35 -14.44
N LYS A 276 -12.35 13.39 -14.88
CA LYS A 276 -10.99 13.26 -15.43
C LYS A 276 -10.05 12.61 -14.43
N THR A 277 -9.29 11.62 -14.89
CA THR A 277 -8.18 11.02 -14.14
C THR A 277 -7.18 12.10 -13.72
N VAL A 278 -6.88 12.15 -12.42
CA VAL A 278 -5.80 12.99 -11.90
C VAL A 278 -4.49 12.24 -12.10
N ARG A 279 -3.48 12.93 -12.63
CA ARG A 279 -2.11 12.39 -12.78
C ARG A 279 -1.17 13.22 -11.90
N PHE A 280 -0.22 12.55 -11.27
CA PHE A 280 0.80 13.17 -10.40
C PHE A 280 2.11 12.41 -10.55
N LYS A 281 3.24 13.01 -10.17
CA LYS A 281 4.57 12.39 -10.28
C LYS A 281 5.54 12.98 -9.26
N ALA A 282 6.67 12.33 -9.02
CA ALA A 282 7.74 12.91 -8.21
C ALA A 282 8.11 14.33 -8.71
N PRO A 283 8.32 15.32 -7.82
CA PRO A 283 8.47 15.21 -6.36
C PRO A 283 7.17 15.39 -5.55
N ASP A 284 6.00 15.23 -6.18
CA ASP A 284 4.72 15.33 -5.46
C ASP A 284 4.64 14.27 -4.35
N SER A 285 4.03 14.64 -3.22
CA SER A 285 3.58 13.68 -2.21
C SER A 285 2.15 13.24 -2.52
N VAL A 286 1.77 12.09 -1.97
CA VAL A 286 0.39 11.58 -1.99
C VAL A 286 0.01 11.28 -0.56
N ASP A 287 -1.05 11.90 -0.07
CA ASP A 287 -1.57 11.66 1.27
C ASP A 287 -2.96 11.01 1.16
N LEU A 288 -3.07 9.81 1.73
CA LEU A 288 -4.30 9.01 1.82
C LEU A 288 -4.60 8.76 3.30
N ASP A 289 -5.70 9.30 3.81
CA ASP A 289 -6.08 9.14 5.23
C ASP A 289 -7.60 8.96 5.38
N TYR A 290 -8.04 8.59 6.58
CA TYR A 290 -9.43 8.25 6.90
C TYR A 290 -9.99 7.22 5.92
N LEU A 291 -9.27 6.12 5.78
CA LEU A 291 -9.57 5.05 4.82
C LEU A 291 -10.73 4.19 5.32
N ASP A 292 -11.74 4.00 4.48
CA ASP A 292 -12.86 3.08 4.71
C ASP A 292 -12.97 2.07 3.57
N LYS A 293 -13.12 0.79 3.92
CA LYS A 293 -13.11 -0.36 2.99
C LYS A 293 -11.98 -0.27 1.94
N PHE A 294 -10.81 0.19 2.39
CA PHE A 294 -9.67 0.44 1.52
C PHE A 294 -8.77 -0.79 1.48
N SER A 295 -8.29 -1.13 0.29
CA SER A 295 -7.51 -2.34 0.06
C SER A 295 -6.41 -2.11 -0.97
N ILE A 296 -5.35 -2.90 -0.84
CA ILE A 296 -4.37 -3.10 -1.90
C ILE A 296 -4.89 -4.24 -2.77
N THR A 297 -5.29 -3.90 -4.00
CA THR A 297 -5.87 -4.85 -4.97
C THR A 297 -4.82 -5.47 -5.89
N GLN A 298 -3.71 -4.77 -6.10
CA GLN A 298 -2.56 -5.28 -6.83
C GLN A 298 -1.29 -4.69 -6.24
N MET A 299 -0.27 -5.52 -6.15
CA MET A 299 1.08 -5.13 -5.77
C MET A 299 2.04 -5.91 -6.66
N SER A 300 3.05 -5.27 -7.22
CA SER A 300 4.05 -5.92 -8.09
C SER A 300 5.34 -5.13 -8.06
N LEU A 301 6.49 -5.79 -8.17
CA LEU A 301 7.73 -5.08 -8.42
C LEU A 301 7.79 -4.64 -9.88
N ASP A 302 8.21 -3.40 -10.11
CA ASP A 302 8.51 -2.85 -11.42
C ASP A 302 10.03 -2.79 -11.58
N PRO A 303 10.66 -3.75 -12.29
CA PRO A 303 12.10 -3.80 -12.46
C PRO A 303 12.63 -2.64 -13.30
N MET A 304 11.80 -2.02 -14.16
CA MET A 304 12.20 -0.86 -14.97
C MET A 304 12.25 0.40 -14.12
N ALA A 305 11.23 0.61 -13.29
CA ALA A 305 11.18 1.75 -12.37
C ALA A 305 11.99 1.53 -11.09
N LYS A 306 12.46 0.30 -10.83
CA LYS A 306 13.10 -0.13 -9.57
C LYS A 306 12.23 0.16 -8.34
N GLY A 307 10.93 -0.14 -8.42
CA GLY A 307 9.99 0.13 -7.33
C GLY A 307 8.86 -0.88 -7.18
N ILE A 308 7.92 -0.54 -6.33
CA ILE A 308 6.70 -1.27 -6.01
C ILE A 308 5.55 -0.54 -6.69
N ARG A 309 4.97 -1.16 -7.71
CA ARG A 309 3.72 -0.70 -8.32
C ARG A 309 2.55 -1.18 -7.47
N LEU A 310 1.71 -0.23 -7.08
CA LEU A 310 0.54 -0.44 -6.23
C LEU A 310 -0.74 -0.05 -6.98
N LYS A 311 -1.79 -0.84 -6.79
CA LYS A 311 -3.17 -0.49 -7.14
C LYS A 311 -4.04 -0.58 -5.90
N LEU A 312 -4.55 0.56 -5.49
CA LEU A 312 -5.31 0.74 -4.27
C LEU A 312 -6.76 1.04 -4.64
N ARG A 313 -7.71 0.57 -3.82
CA ARG A 313 -9.14 0.83 -4.04
C ARG A 313 -9.88 0.95 -2.72
N GLY A 314 -10.79 1.92 -2.63
CA GLY A 314 -11.72 2.07 -1.52
C GLY A 314 -12.13 3.52 -1.31
N VAL A 315 -12.69 3.84 -0.15
CA VAL A 315 -13.10 5.21 0.20
C VAL A 315 -11.99 5.91 0.96
N ALA A 316 -11.57 7.09 0.48
CA ALA A 316 -10.61 7.95 1.16
C ALA A 316 -11.30 9.21 1.70
N GLY A 317 -11.20 9.43 3.02
CA GLY A 317 -11.70 10.65 3.66
C GLY A 317 -10.72 11.83 3.55
N LEU A 318 -9.44 11.58 3.24
CA LEU A 318 -8.44 12.56 2.80
C LEU A 318 -7.72 12.02 1.57
N LEU A 319 -7.59 12.86 0.55
CA LEU A 319 -6.89 12.54 -0.69
C LEU A 319 -6.21 13.80 -1.22
N LYS A 320 -4.91 13.93 -0.98
CA LYS A 320 -4.13 15.10 -1.42
C LYS A 320 -2.94 14.67 -2.27
N THR A 321 -2.61 15.46 -3.28
CA THR A 321 -1.30 15.36 -3.96
C THR A 321 -0.64 16.72 -4.15
N GLY A 322 0.64 16.73 -4.50
CA GLY A 322 1.38 17.94 -4.83
C GLY A 322 2.57 18.14 -3.90
N SER A 323 3.22 19.30 -4.00
CA SER A 323 4.28 19.65 -3.04
C SER A 323 3.70 19.86 -1.64
N ARG A 324 4.49 19.61 -0.59
CA ARG A 324 4.06 19.85 0.80
C ARG A 324 3.57 21.27 1.09
N LYS A 325 4.11 22.26 0.39
CA LYS A 325 3.72 23.67 0.56
C LYS A 325 2.38 23.98 -0.10
N PHE A 326 2.02 23.23 -1.14
CA PHE A 326 0.86 23.48 -1.98
C PHE A 326 0.12 22.16 -2.30
N PRO A 327 -0.43 21.46 -1.29
CA PRO A 327 -1.20 20.26 -1.53
C PRO A 327 -2.53 20.61 -2.19
N THR A 328 -2.91 19.82 -3.19
CA THR A 328 -4.22 19.88 -3.86
C THR A 328 -5.09 18.75 -3.34
N ASP A 329 -6.27 19.07 -2.83
CA ASP A 329 -7.27 18.09 -2.39
C ASP A 329 -8.09 17.61 -3.59
N HIS A 330 -8.08 16.30 -3.83
CA HIS A 330 -8.75 15.68 -4.97
C HIS A 330 -10.06 14.99 -4.58
N ARG A 331 -10.51 15.07 -3.33
CA ARG A 331 -11.84 14.55 -2.97
C ARG A 331 -12.92 15.21 -3.82
N LEU A 332 -13.94 14.47 -4.20
CA LEU A 332 -15.07 15.03 -4.93
C LEU A 332 -15.81 16.03 -4.04
N THR A 333 -16.30 17.10 -4.65
CA THR A 333 -17.26 18.00 -4.00
C THR A 333 -18.66 17.41 -4.10
N TYR A 334 -19.58 17.83 -3.23
CA TYR A 334 -20.99 17.49 -3.41
C TYR A 334 -21.50 17.92 -4.78
N LEU A 335 -21.06 19.08 -5.27
CA LEU A 335 -21.46 19.56 -6.60
C LEU A 335 -21.00 18.60 -7.71
N ASP A 336 -19.76 18.09 -7.65
CA ASP A 336 -19.25 17.11 -8.62
C ASP A 336 -20.14 15.86 -8.65
N THR A 337 -20.46 15.31 -7.47
CA THR A 337 -21.31 14.11 -7.38
C THR A 337 -22.73 14.36 -7.87
N PHE A 338 -23.26 15.56 -7.63
CA PHE A 338 -24.59 15.96 -8.07
C PHE A 338 -24.69 16.07 -9.59
N TRP A 339 -23.71 16.69 -10.26
CA TRP A 339 -23.71 16.83 -11.73
C TRP A 339 -23.54 15.50 -12.45
N GLN A 340 -22.83 14.55 -11.84
CA GLN A 340 -22.61 13.24 -12.44
C GLN A 340 -23.76 12.25 -12.19
N SER A 341 -24.62 12.52 -11.20
CA SER A 341 -25.81 11.72 -10.93
C SER A 341 -26.94 12.05 -11.91
N GLN A 342 -27.10 11.23 -12.95
CA GLN A 342 -28.19 11.37 -13.93
C GLN A 342 -29.57 11.53 -13.27
N LYS A 343 -29.81 10.81 -12.16
CA LYS A 343 -31.08 10.88 -11.41
C LYS A 343 -31.33 12.26 -10.82
N LEU A 344 -30.30 12.88 -10.23
CA LEU A 344 -30.42 14.21 -9.62
C LEU A 344 -30.55 15.29 -10.70
N SER A 345 -29.81 15.18 -11.80
CA SER A 345 -29.95 16.12 -12.92
C SER A 345 -31.36 16.08 -13.50
N VAL A 346 -31.94 14.89 -13.70
CA VAL A 346 -33.33 14.74 -14.17
C VAL A 346 -34.33 15.33 -13.16
N LEU A 347 -34.14 15.07 -11.87
CA LEU A 347 -35.01 15.62 -10.83
C LEU A 347 -35.00 17.16 -10.84
N VAL A 348 -33.84 17.77 -11.02
CA VAL A 348 -33.68 19.23 -11.05
C VAL A 348 -34.33 19.83 -12.29
N ILE A 349 -34.21 19.15 -13.44
CA ILE A 349 -34.92 19.53 -14.66
C ILE A 349 -36.44 19.47 -14.43
N ILE A 350 -36.96 18.40 -13.80
CA ILE A 350 -38.39 18.26 -13.47
C ILE A 350 -38.84 19.40 -12.53
N ILE A 351 -38.09 19.66 -11.46
CA ILE A 351 -38.43 20.71 -10.49
C ILE A 351 -38.40 22.09 -11.16
N SER A 352 -37.37 22.38 -11.95
CA SER A 352 -37.25 23.64 -12.70
C SER A 352 -38.43 23.81 -13.67
N TRP A 353 -38.81 22.74 -14.36
CA TRP A 353 -39.96 22.72 -15.27
C TRP A 353 -41.29 22.95 -14.52
N VAL A 354 -41.52 22.28 -13.38
CA VAL A 354 -42.73 22.47 -12.57
C VAL A 354 -42.83 23.91 -12.06
N ILE A 355 -41.73 24.48 -11.54
CA ILE A 355 -41.71 25.85 -11.03
C ILE A 355 -42.00 26.85 -12.15
N THR A 356 -41.30 26.74 -13.28
CA THR A 356 -41.48 27.67 -14.42
C THR A 356 -42.90 27.58 -14.99
N THR A 357 -43.45 26.37 -15.13
CA THR A 357 -44.83 26.15 -15.59
C THR A 357 -45.85 26.72 -14.60
N THR A 358 -45.65 26.51 -13.29
CA THR A 358 -46.55 27.03 -12.24
C THR A 358 -46.55 28.55 -12.21
N VAL A 359 -45.37 29.18 -12.30
CA VAL A 359 -45.25 30.65 -12.34
C VAL A 359 -45.90 31.21 -13.61
N GLY A 360 -45.69 30.56 -14.76
CA GLY A 360 -46.34 30.93 -16.03
C GLY A 360 -47.87 30.85 -15.92
N MET A 361 -48.39 29.75 -15.37
CA MET A 361 -49.83 29.54 -15.18
C MET A 361 -50.44 30.56 -14.20
N TYR A 362 -49.73 30.87 -13.10
CA TYR A 362 -50.15 31.90 -12.14
C TYR A 362 -50.20 33.29 -12.77
N LYS A 363 -49.20 33.66 -13.58
CA LYS A 363 -49.19 34.94 -14.29
C LYS A 363 -50.35 35.04 -15.27
N LEU A 364 -50.57 33.99 -16.06
CA LEU A 364 -51.67 33.91 -17.02
C LEU A 364 -53.04 34.01 -16.32
N TYR A 365 -53.23 33.31 -15.19
CA TYR A 365 -54.43 33.43 -14.36
C TYR A 365 -54.65 34.87 -13.86
N LYS A 366 -53.59 35.52 -13.37
CA LYS A 366 -53.64 36.90 -12.88
C LYS A 366 -54.04 37.89 -14.00
N GLU A 367 -53.48 37.73 -15.20
CA GLU A 367 -53.83 38.56 -16.37
C GLU A 367 -55.30 38.38 -16.77
N ILE A 368 -55.81 37.13 -16.81
CA ILE A 368 -57.23 36.85 -17.11
C ILE A 368 -58.16 37.52 -16.10
N VAL A 369 -57.86 37.42 -14.80
CA VAL A 369 -58.67 38.05 -13.75
C VAL A 369 -58.67 39.58 -13.89
N GLN A 370 -57.53 40.17 -14.26
CA GLN A 370 -57.39 41.60 -14.45
C GLN A 370 -58.19 42.09 -15.66
N VAL A 371 -58.13 41.39 -16.79
CA VAL A 371 -58.93 41.69 -17.99
C VAL A 371 -60.43 41.59 -17.68
N ARG A 372 -60.86 40.56 -16.94
CA ARG A 372 -62.26 40.40 -16.54
C ARG A 372 -62.76 41.57 -15.68
N ARG A 373 -61.94 42.06 -14.73
CA ARG A 373 -62.29 43.24 -13.92
C ARG A 373 -62.41 44.52 -14.76
N LEU A 374 -61.53 44.71 -15.74
CA LEU A 374 -61.63 45.86 -16.64
C LEU A 374 -62.92 45.81 -17.46
N SER A 375 -63.29 44.63 -17.98
CA SER A 375 -64.54 44.47 -18.72
C SER A 375 -65.81 44.73 -17.87
N GLN A 376 -65.77 44.44 -16.57
CA GLN A 376 -66.89 44.71 -15.66
C GLN A 376 -67.02 46.19 -15.32
N ASN A 377 -65.91 46.94 -15.23
CA ASN A 377 -65.96 48.38 -15.00
C ASN A 377 -66.53 49.13 -16.22
N ASP A 378 -66.12 48.76 -17.44
CA ASP A 378 -66.62 49.41 -18.66
C ASP A 378 -68.14 49.20 -18.85
N SER A 379 -68.66 48.04 -18.45
CA SER A 379 -70.10 47.74 -18.53
C SER A 379 -70.95 48.42 -17.45
N SER A 380 -70.31 49.06 -16.45
CA SER A 380 -71.01 49.84 -15.41
C SER A 380 -71.00 51.36 -15.64
N GLN A 381 -70.34 51.82 -16.71
CA GLN A 381 -70.32 53.24 -17.13
C GLN A 381 -71.16 53.54 -18.37
N MET A 382 -71.75 52.52 -19.01
CA MET A 382 -72.86 52.67 -19.95
C MET A 382 -74.18 52.48 -19.22
#